data_AF-A0A3B0AMJ5-F1
#
_entry.id   AF-A0A3B0AMJ5-F1
#
_cell.length_a   1.000
_cell.length_b   1.000
_cell.length_c   1.000
_cell.angle_alpha   90.00
_cell.angle_beta   90.00
_cell.angle_gamma   90.00
#
_symmetry.space_group_name_H-M   'P 1'
#
loop_
_entity.id
_entity.type
_entity.pdbx_description
1 polymer ?
#
loop_
_entity_poly.entity_id
_entity_poly.type
_entity_poly.pdbx_seq_one_letter_code
_entity_poly.pdbx_strand_id
1 'polypeptide(L)'
;MPDRPHPLPVGTRVRHYGQQWPAARRGTATITAVKPLPHLGVWEYRVRTTEDFARRPGPDNPETRTVWWSSEATIPAIEEPPRA
;
A
#
# COMPACT_ATOMS: atom_id res chain seq x y z
N MET A 1 16.97 9.83 0.17
CA MET A 1 15.74 9.19 0.67
C MET A 1 16.13 8.50 1.98
N PRO A 2 15.41 8.68 3.10
CA PRO A 2 15.77 7.97 4.32
C PRO A 2 15.72 6.47 4.04
N ASP A 3 16.75 5.73 4.47
CA ASP A 3 16.80 4.28 4.55
C ASP A 3 15.52 3.79 5.25
N ARG A 4 14.50 3.43 4.47
CA ARG A 4 13.30 2.81 5.02
C ARG A 4 13.55 1.31 4.98
N PRO A 5 13.62 0.63 6.14
CA PRO A 5 13.90 -0.79 6.15
C PRO A 5 12.78 -1.52 5.41
N HIS A 6 13.12 -2.03 4.24
CA HIS A 6 12.35 -3.05 3.57
C HIS A 6 12.91 -4.43 3.97
N PRO A 7 12.07 -5.45 4.08
CA PRO A 7 10.64 -5.43 3.81
C PRO A 7 9.81 -4.78 4.93
N LEU A 8 8.69 -4.15 4.57
CA LEU A 8 7.65 -3.76 5.53
C LEU A 8 6.90 -5.01 6.04
N PRO A 9 6.48 -5.05 7.32
CA PRO A 9 5.79 -6.21 7.87
C PRO A 9 4.36 -6.37 7.30
N VAL A 10 3.87 -7.61 7.27
CA VAL A 10 2.45 -7.92 7.00
C VAL A 10 1.56 -7.20 8.03
N GLY A 11 0.42 -6.69 7.58
CA GLY A 11 -0.48 -5.83 8.37
C GLY A 11 -0.17 -4.34 8.25
N THR A 12 0.98 -3.96 7.69
CA THR A 12 1.31 -2.54 7.50
C THR A 12 0.35 -1.87 6.53
N ARG A 13 -0.20 -0.73 6.92
CA ARG A 13 -0.95 0.16 6.03
C ARG A 13 0.01 0.91 5.13
N VAL A 14 -0.20 0.86 3.83
CA VAL A 14 0.70 1.43 2.82
C VAL A 14 -0.02 2.23 1.76
N ARG A 15 0.73 3.09 1.06
CA ARG A 15 0.33 3.84 -0.13
C ARG A 15 1.29 3.49 -1.26
N HIS A 16 0.78 3.47 -2.49
CA HIS A 16 1.57 3.24 -3.69
C HIS A 16 1.65 4.51 -4.52
N TYR A 17 2.85 5.09 -4.67
CA TYR A 17 3.01 6.33 -5.43
C TYR A 17 3.27 6.10 -6.92
N GLY A 18 3.42 4.84 -7.35
CA GLY A 18 3.47 4.47 -8.77
C GLY A 18 2.11 4.54 -9.48
N GLN A 19 1.00 4.51 -8.75
CA GLN A 19 -0.33 4.81 -9.32
C GLN A 19 -0.54 6.33 -9.31
N GLN A 20 0.01 7.02 -10.31
CA GLN A 20 -0.03 8.48 -10.46
C GLN A 20 -1.42 9.05 -10.83
N TRP A 21 -2.51 8.39 -10.46
CA TRP A 21 -3.84 8.95 -10.70
C TRP A 21 -4.16 9.89 -9.55
N PRO A 22 -4.48 11.18 -9.78
CA PRO A 22 -4.76 12.13 -8.71
C PRO A 22 -5.81 11.62 -7.70
N ALA A 23 -6.78 10.84 -8.20
CA ALA A 23 -7.81 10.19 -7.42
C ALA A 23 -7.26 9.11 -6.45
N ALA A 24 -6.28 8.31 -6.88
CA ALA A 24 -5.64 7.24 -6.12
C ALA A 24 -4.76 7.72 -4.95
N ARG A 25 -4.48 9.05 -4.86
CA ARG A 25 -3.60 9.60 -3.82
C ARG A 25 -4.10 9.32 -2.41
N ARG A 26 -5.41 9.19 -2.19
CA ARG A 26 -5.98 8.90 -0.86
C ARG A 26 -6.14 7.39 -0.60
N GLY A 27 -5.97 6.58 -1.64
CA GLY A 27 -6.02 5.13 -1.55
C GLY A 27 -4.92 4.60 -0.64
N THR A 28 -5.31 3.71 0.26
CA THR A 28 -4.40 2.96 1.12
C THR A 28 -4.71 1.48 0.99
N ALA A 29 -3.74 0.63 1.27
CA ALA A 29 -3.89 -0.82 1.23
C ALA A 29 -3.14 -1.46 2.40
N THR A 30 -3.50 -2.69 2.75
CA THR A 30 -2.84 -3.45 3.83
C THR A 30 -1.97 -4.54 3.22
N ILE A 31 -0.70 -4.64 3.64
CA ILE A 31 0.17 -5.76 3.24
C ILE A 31 -0.39 -7.07 3.81
N THR A 32 -0.59 -8.07 2.96
CA THR A 32 -1.07 -9.42 3.30
C THR A 32 0.00 -10.49 3.07
N ALA A 33 0.98 -10.24 2.19
CA ALA A 33 2.13 -11.10 2.00
C ALA A 33 3.33 -10.29 1.48
N VAL A 34 4.53 -10.81 1.72
CA VAL A 34 5.80 -10.24 1.24
C VAL A 34 6.54 -11.32 0.46
N LYS A 35 7.08 -10.97 -0.71
CA LYS A 35 7.88 -11.87 -1.55
C LYS A 35 9.18 -11.16 -1.99
N PRO A 36 10.36 -11.74 -1.76
CA PRO A 36 11.60 -11.17 -2.30
C PRO A 36 11.66 -11.37 -3.83
N LEU A 37 12.21 -10.38 -4.54
CA LEU A 37 12.61 -10.47 -5.94
C LEU A 37 14.15 -10.43 -6.04
N PRO A 38 14.83 -11.58 -5.84
CA PRO A 38 16.29 -11.62 -5.70
C PRO A 38 17.05 -11.12 -6.92
N HIS A 39 16.46 -11.21 -8.12
CA HIS A 39 17.05 -10.72 -9.37
C HIS A 39 17.03 -9.19 -9.51
N LEU A 40 16.21 -8.49 -8.71
CA LEU A 40 16.10 -7.03 -8.71
C LEU A 40 16.59 -6.40 -7.40
N GLY A 41 16.86 -7.19 -6.36
CA GLY A 41 17.23 -6.68 -5.05
C GLY A 41 16.10 -5.92 -4.34
N VAL A 42 14.85 -6.18 -4.71
CA VAL A 42 13.65 -5.53 -4.15
C VAL A 42 12.64 -6.55 -3.64
N TRP A 43 11.53 -6.10 -3.06
CA TRP A 43 10.42 -6.95 -2.61
C TRP A 43 9.14 -6.61 -3.35
N GLU A 44 8.23 -7.56 -3.44
CA GLU A 44 6.84 -7.31 -3.77
C GLU A 44 5.96 -7.50 -2.55
N TYR A 45 5.00 -6.60 -2.39
CA TYR A 45 3.97 -6.66 -1.38
C TYR A 45 2.65 -7.07 -2.02
N ARG A 46 2.07 -8.18 -1.57
CA ARG A 46 0.68 -8.48 -1.84
C ARG A 46 -0.15 -7.61 -0.93
N VAL A 47 -0.93 -6.70 -1.47
CA VAL A 47 -1.77 -5.80 -0.69
C VAL A 47 -3.24 -6.08 -0.92
N ARG A 48 -4.05 -5.86 0.13
CA ARG A 48 -5.50 -5.81 0.04
C ARG A 48 -5.94 -4.36 -0.05
N THR A 49 -6.69 -4.03 -1.08
CA THR A 49 -7.14 -2.67 -1.41
C THR A 49 -8.65 -2.65 -1.62
N THR A 50 -9.22 -1.45 -1.56
CA THR A 50 -10.61 -1.19 -1.90
C THR A 50 -10.93 -1.43 -3.37
N GLU A 51 -12.20 -1.63 -3.69
CA GLU A 51 -12.66 -1.70 -5.08
C GLU A 51 -12.43 -0.38 -5.81
N ASP A 52 -12.78 0.73 -5.14
CA ASP A 52 -12.46 2.07 -5.60
C ASP A 52 -11.30 2.63 -4.77
N PHE A 53 -10.11 2.60 -5.37
CA PHE A 53 -8.89 3.10 -4.73
C PHE A 53 -8.85 4.63 -4.59
N ALA A 54 -9.75 5.36 -5.27
CA ALA A 54 -9.89 6.79 -5.09
C ALA A 54 -10.69 7.18 -3.84
N ARG A 55 -11.51 6.26 -3.33
CA ARG A 55 -12.36 6.48 -2.16
C ARG A 55 -11.70 5.92 -0.90
N ARG A 56 -12.04 6.51 0.24
CA ARG A 56 -11.60 6.01 1.56
C ARG A 56 -12.15 4.59 1.77
N PRO A 57 -11.38 3.68 2.40
CA PRO A 57 -11.92 2.39 2.86
C PRO A 57 -13.07 2.59 3.85
N GLY A 58 -14.10 1.76 3.74
CA GLY A 58 -15.28 1.78 4.61
C GLY A 58 -16.31 0.73 4.20
N PRO A 59 -17.46 0.64 4.88
CA PRO A 59 -18.52 -0.32 4.54
C PRO A 59 -18.97 -0.24 3.08
N ASP A 60 -19.05 0.97 2.52
CA ASP A 60 -19.46 1.24 1.13
C ASP A 60 -18.30 1.13 0.12
N ASN A 61 -17.09 0.86 0.59
CA ASN A 61 -15.90 0.67 -0.23
C ASN A 61 -14.98 -0.36 0.43
N PRO A 62 -15.40 -1.64 0.45
CA PRO A 62 -14.72 -2.69 1.17
C PRO A 62 -13.40 -3.07 0.50
N GLU A 63 -12.48 -3.57 1.30
CA GLU A 63 -11.16 -4.02 0.84
C GLU A 63 -11.21 -5.46 0.31
N THR A 64 -11.72 -5.63 -0.90
CA THR A 64 -11.92 -6.95 -1.51
C THR A 64 -10.86 -7.29 -2.55
N ARG A 65 -10.17 -6.28 -3.11
CA ARG A 65 -9.21 -6.46 -4.19
C ARG A 65 -7.83 -6.80 -3.66
N THR A 66 -7.15 -7.68 -4.37
CA THR A 66 -5.77 -8.07 -4.05
C THR A 66 -4.87 -7.81 -5.24
N VAL A 67 -3.73 -7.16 -5.02
CA VAL A 67 -2.77 -6.80 -6.06
C VAL A 67 -1.34 -6.85 -5.50
N TRP A 68 -0.36 -7.06 -6.36
CA TRP A 68 1.05 -7.00 -6.00
C TRP A 68 1.63 -5.63 -6.34
N TRP A 69 2.36 -5.03 -5.40
CA TRP A 69 3.05 -3.75 -5.56
C TRP A 69 4.55 -3.91 -5.33
N SER A 70 5.37 -3.19 -6.09
CA SER A 70 6.81 -3.11 -5.85
C SER A 70 7.09 -2.35 -4.56
N SER A 71 8.05 -2.83 -3.77
CA SER A 71 8.48 -2.15 -2.55
C SER A 71 9.04 -0.77 -2.82
N GLU A 72 9.67 -0.57 -3.98
CA GLU A 72 10.26 0.72 -4.35
C GLU A 72 9.22 1.82 -4.41
N ALA A 73 8.03 1.52 -4.94
CA ALA A 73 6.93 2.45 -5.08
C ALA A 73 5.93 2.44 -3.90
N THR A 74 6.25 1.72 -2.82
CA THR A 74 5.36 1.51 -1.67
C THR A 74 5.92 2.15 -0.41
N ILE A 75 5.11 2.96 0.26
CA ILE A 75 5.48 3.65 1.50
C ILE A 75 4.44 3.40 2.59
N PRO A 76 4.80 3.42 3.88
CA PRO A 76 3.83 3.41 4.96
C PRO A 76 2.82 4.54 4.79
N ALA A 77 1.54 4.23 4.95
CA ALA A 77 0.51 5.23 5.11
C ALA A 77 0.69 5.82 6.51
N ILE A 78 1.09 7.09 6.59
CA ILE A 78 1.02 7.81 7.86
C ILE A 78 -0.48 7.93 8.15
N GLU A 79 -0.97 7.26 9.20
CA GLU A 79 -2.29 7.58 9.73
C GLU A 79 -2.26 9.06 10.14
N GLU A 80 -2.99 9.91 9.42
CA GLU A 80 -3.38 11.18 10.01
C GLU A 80 -4.16 10.82 11.28
N PRO A 81 -3.75 11.32 12.47
CA PRO A 81 -4.54 11.10 13.67
C PRO A 81 -5.97 11.59 13.39
N PRO A 82 -6.99 10.91 13.93
CA PRO A 82 -8.37 11.37 13.75
C PRO A 82 -8.44 12.83 14.20
N ARG A 83 -8.81 13.73 13.29
CA ARG A 83 -9.15 15.10 13.68
C ARG A 83 -10.34 14.98 14.63
N ALA A 84 -10.12 15.41 15.88
CA ALA A 84 -11.13 15.54 16.91
C ALA A 84 -12.26 16.48 16.47
#